data_AF-A0A6C0LZV8-F1
#
_entry.id   AF-A0A6C0LZV8-F1
#
_cell.length_a   1.000
_cell.length_b   1.000
_cell.length_c   1.000
_cell.angle_alpha   90.00
_cell.angle_beta   90.00
_cell.angle_gamma   90.00
#
_symmetry.space_group_name_H-M   'P 1'
#
loop_
_entity.id
_entity.type
_entity.pdbx_description
1 polymer ?
#
loop_
_entity_poly.entity_id
_entity_poly.type
_entity_poly.pdbx_seq_one_letter_code
_entity_poly.pdbx_strand_id
1 'polypeptide(L)'
;MESNLYQTLCFNIPPTDLKAAEKRAVILGIEGLDVALHDVIYKLIMEHYRIANNCVSKDIPYLGFKHDARNDVTFDLQKLPIPLRHIIKRFVKQQTTTS
;
A
#
# COMPACT_ATOMS: atom_id res chain seq x y z
N MET A 1 -0.43 -9.74 14.32
CA MET A 1 0.49 -8.58 14.42
C MET A 1 0.19 -7.55 13.34
N GLU A 2 -0.06 -7.96 12.08
CA GLU A 2 -0.35 -7.06 10.95
C GLU A 2 -1.67 -6.27 11.06
N SER A 3 -2.71 -6.82 11.68
CA SER A 3 -4.00 -6.13 11.86
C SER A 3 -3.91 -4.85 12.72
N ASN A 4 -2.98 -4.76 13.69
CA ASN A 4 -2.81 -3.55 14.51
C ASN A 4 -2.15 -2.40 13.72
N LEU A 5 -1.19 -2.71 12.86
CA LEU A 5 -0.56 -1.72 11.98
C LEU A 5 -1.58 -1.17 10.99
N TYR A 6 -2.31 -2.06 10.32
CA TYR A 6 -3.36 -1.66 9.38
C TYR A 6 -4.41 -0.77 10.04
N GLN A 7 -4.93 -1.15 11.21
CA GLN A 7 -5.92 -0.37 11.96
C GLN A 7 -5.41 1.03 12.31
N THR A 8 -4.14 1.14 12.71
CA THR A 8 -3.51 2.43 13.03
C THR A 8 -3.39 3.30 11.78
N LEU A 9 -2.97 2.72 10.66
CA LEU A 9 -2.81 3.45 9.40
C LEU A 9 -4.14 3.83 8.76
N CYS A 10 -5.21 3.06 8.97
CA CYS A 10 -6.52 3.29 8.36
C CYS A 10 -7.42 4.28 9.13
N PHE A 11 -6.99 4.77 10.29
CA PHE A 11 -7.77 5.68 11.13
C PHE A 11 -7.94 7.08 10.52
N ASN A 12 -9.15 7.64 10.47
CA ASN A 12 -9.43 9.00 9.96
C ASN A 12 -8.80 9.28 8.58
N ILE A 13 -9.04 8.40 7.61
CA ILE A 13 -8.56 8.59 6.25
C ILE A 13 -9.37 9.68 5.53
N PRO A 14 -8.72 10.64 4.84
CA PRO A 14 -9.43 11.62 4.03
C PRO A 14 -10.22 10.95 2.89
N PRO A 15 -11.44 11.40 2.59
CA PRO A 15 -12.22 10.87 1.47
C PRO A 15 -11.69 11.32 0.10
N THR A 16 -10.86 12.37 0.06
CA THR A 16 -10.26 12.91 -1.16
C THR A 16 -9.01 12.14 -1.55
N ASP A 17 -8.75 12.03 -2.84
CA ASP A 17 -7.55 11.37 -3.34
C ASP A 17 -6.26 12.18 -3.06
N LEU A 18 -5.12 11.50 -3.11
CA LEU A 18 -3.81 12.12 -3.05
C LEU A 18 -3.59 13.07 -4.23
N LYS A 19 -2.97 14.22 -3.97
CA LYS A 19 -2.49 15.12 -5.03
C LYS A 19 -1.36 14.44 -5.80
N ALA A 20 -1.15 14.87 -7.05
CA ALA A 20 -0.10 14.30 -7.91
C ALA A 20 1.30 14.34 -7.26
N ALA A 21 1.64 15.45 -6.58
CA ALA A 21 2.90 15.58 -5.85
C ALA A 21 3.03 14.55 -4.71
N GLU A 22 1.94 14.27 -4.00
CA GLU A 22 1.92 13.28 -2.92
C GLU A 22 2.05 11.86 -3.47
N LYS A 23 1.38 11.54 -4.58
CA LYS A 23 1.53 10.25 -5.26
C LYS A 23 2.98 10.02 -5.70
N ARG A 24 3.62 11.04 -6.25
CA ARG A 24 5.04 10.98 -6.63
C ARG A 24 5.94 10.75 -5.43
N ALA A 25 5.69 11.44 -4.32
CA ALA A 25 6.46 11.25 -3.08
C ALA A 25 6.29 9.83 -2.52
N VAL A 26 5.11 9.23 -2.62
CA VAL A 26 4.88 7.83 -2.23
C VAL A 26 5.72 6.88 -3.08
N ILE A 27 5.70 7.03 -4.41
CA ILE A 27 6.45 6.14 -5.32
C ILE A 27 7.95 6.19 -5.02
N LEU A 28 8.52 7.40 -4.95
CA LEU A 28 9.94 7.58 -4.62
C LEU A 28 10.28 7.05 -3.23
N GLY A 29 9.37 7.21 -2.26
CA GLY A 29 9.55 6.69 -0.92
C GLY A 29 9.59 5.17 -0.89
N ILE A 30 8.72 4.48 -1.65
CA ILE A 30 8.70 3.01 -1.78
C ILE A 30 10.00 2.50 -2.42
N GLU A 31 10.47 3.15 -3.48
CA GLU A 31 11.72 2.80 -4.17
C GLU A 31 12.94 2.85 -3.24
N GLY A 32 12.89 3.71 -2.22
CA GLY A 32 13.95 3.83 -1.21
C GLY A 32 13.85 2.87 -0.02
N LEU A 33 12.79 2.04 0.06
CA LEU A 33 12.64 1.07 1.16
C LEU A 33 13.37 -0.24 0.87
N ASP A 34 13.72 -0.96 1.93
CA ASP A 34 14.23 -2.32 1.82
C ASP A 34 13.13 -3.34 1.43
N VAL A 35 13.57 -4.54 1.05
CA VAL A 35 12.70 -5.65 0.63
C VAL A 35 11.72 -6.06 1.73
N ALA A 36 12.11 -6.01 3.01
CA ALA A 36 11.24 -6.39 4.11
C ALA A 36 10.06 -5.41 4.26
N LEU A 37 10.29 -4.12 4.00
CA LEU A 37 9.25 -3.10 3.99
C LEU A 37 8.36 -3.18 2.75
N HIS A 38 8.87 -3.65 1.61
CA HIS A 38 8.04 -3.98 0.44
C HIS A 38 7.04 -5.09 0.75
N ASP A 39 7.47 -6.13 1.46
CA ASP A 39 6.57 -7.20 1.91
C ASP A 39 5.46 -6.67 2.83
N VAL A 40 5.79 -5.72 3.72
CA VAL A 40 4.79 -5.07 4.58
C VAL A 40 3.78 -4.28 3.75
N ILE A 41 4.21 -3.56 2.72
CA ILE A 41 3.31 -2.87 1.80
C ILE A 41 2.36 -3.87 1.13
N TYR A 42 2.89 -4.97 0.61
CA TYR A 42 2.07 -6.01 0.00
C TYR A 42 1.03 -6.56 0.99
N LYS A 43 1.43 -6.85 2.23
CA LYS A 43 0.52 -7.31 3.30
C LYS A 43 -0.55 -6.28 3.65
N LEU A 44 -0.24 -4.98 3.66
CA LEU A 44 -1.23 -3.91 3.87
C LEU A 44 -2.28 -3.88 2.75
N ILE A 45 -1.86 -4.09 1.50
CA ILE A 45 -2.75 -4.17 0.34
C ILE A 45 -3.66 -5.40 0.47
N MET A 46 -3.10 -6.57 0.80
CA MET A 46 -3.86 -7.80 1.01
C MET A 46 -4.87 -7.66 2.16
N GLU A 47 -4.47 -7.07 3.28
CA GLU A 47 -5.36 -6.84 4.42
C GLU A 47 -6.48 -5.85 4.07
N HIS A 48 -6.18 -4.79 3.31
CA HIS A 48 -7.21 -3.88 2.80
C HIS A 48 -8.23 -4.62 1.93
N TYR A 49 -7.76 -5.46 1.02
CA TYR A 49 -8.62 -6.26 0.15
C TYR A 49 -9.48 -7.25 0.93
N ARG A 50 -8.87 -7.93 1.92
CA ARG A 50 -9.55 -8.89 2.80
C ARG A 50 -10.72 -8.23 3.53
N ILE A 51 -10.50 -7.05 4.10
CA ILE A 51 -11.51 -6.30 4.86
C ILE A 51 -12.58 -5.73 3.92
N ALA A 52 -12.18 -5.10 2.80
CA ALA A 52 -13.10 -4.45 1.88
C ALA A 52 -14.07 -5.43 1.19
N ASN A 53 -13.64 -6.68 0.97
CA ASN A 53 -14.42 -7.69 0.27
C ASN A 53 -14.92 -8.81 1.20
N ASN A 54 -14.62 -8.75 2.50
CA ASN A 54 -14.90 -9.80 3.48
C ASN A 54 -14.48 -11.20 2.97
N CYS A 55 -13.31 -11.30 2.35
CA CYS A 55 -12.84 -12.52 1.69
C CYS A 55 -11.38 -12.81 2.05
N VAL A 56 -10.99 -14.09 2.08
CA VAL A 56 -9.59 -14.48 2.21
C VAL A 56 -9.14 -14.99 0.85
N SER A 57 -8.56 -14.11 0.03
CA SER A 57 -7.97 -14.49 -1.25
C SER A 57 -6.45 -14.49 -1.16
N LYS A 58 -5.82 -15.43 -1.86
CA LYS A 58 -4.37 -15.44 -2.14
C LYS A 58 -4.05 -14.80 -3.49
N ASP A 59 -5.07 -14.44 -4.26
CA ASP A 59 -4.91 -13.85 -5.57
C ASP A 59 -4.50 -12.38 -5.45
N ILE A 60 -3.88 -11.90 -6.51
CA ILE A 60 -3.51 -10.50 -6.68
C ILE A 60 -4.75 -9.60 -6.49
N PRO A 61 -4.72 -8.66 -5.51
CA PRO A 61 -5.87 -7.82 -5.22
C PRO A 61 -5.88 -6.60 -6.15
N TYR A 62 -7.06 -6.18 -6.63
CA TYR A 62 -7.25 -4.97 -7.46
C TYR A 62 -6.64 -5.00 -8.87
N LEU A 63 -7.14 -4.13 -9.74
CA LEU A 63 -6.59 -3.91 -11.07
C LEU A 63 -5.24 -3.17 -10.96
N GLY A 64 -4.32 -3.44 -11.90
CA GLY A 64 -3.05 -2.71 -11.99
C GLY A 64 -1.83 -3.42 -11.41
N PHE A 65 -2.03 -4.59 -10.81
CA PHE A 65 -0.94 -5.47 -10.43
C PHE A 65 -0.48 -6.32 -11.61
N LYS A 66 0.83 -6.57 -11.66
CA LYS A 66 1.46 -7.44 -12.66
C LYS A 66 2.63 -8.18 -12.02
N HIS A 67 2.84 -9.42 -12.44
CA HIS A 67 4.12 -10.07 -12.27
C HIS A 67 5.09 -9.56 -13.33
N ASP A 68 6.32 -9.28 -12.93
CA ASP A 68 7.41 -9.09 -13.87
C ASP A 68 8.03 -10.45 -14.28
N ALA A 69 9.05 -10.42 -15.13
CA ALA A 69 9.74 -11.63 -15.60
C ALA A 69 10.48 -12.41 -14.50
N ARG A 70 10.62 -11.82 -13.31
CA ARG A 70 11.25 -12.41 -12.11
C ARG A 70 10.23 -12.87 -11.08
N ASN A 71 8.95 -12.83 -11.41
CA ASN A 71 7.80 -13.03 -10.52
C ASN A 71 7.62 -11.95 -9.44
N ASP A 72 8.34 -10.83 -9.52
CA ASP A 72 8.15 -9.71 -8.61
C ASP A 72 6.78 -9.05 -8.86
N VAL A 73 6.10 -8.70 -7.77
CA VAL A 73 4.78 -8.07 -7.83
C VAL A 73 4.96 -6.56 -7.99
N THR A 74 4.55 -6.05 -9.14
CA THR A 74 4.48 -4.61 -9.41
C THR A 74 3.04 -4.14 -9.37
N PHE A 75 2.78 -2.90 -8.96
CA PHE A 75 1.43 -2.34 -8.93
C PHE A 75 1.40 -0.87 -9.34
N ASP A 76 0.27 -0.46 -9.91
CA ASP A 76 -0.03 0.94 -10.22
C ASP A 76 -0.79 1.59 -9.06
N LEU A 77 -0.12 2.51 -8.35
CA LEU A 77 -0.70 3.28 -7.25
C LEU A 77 -1.99 4.02 -7.64
N GLN A 78 -2.15 4.42 -8.91
CA GLN A 78 -3.35 5.10 -9.39
C GLN A 78 -4.57 4.19 -9.54
N LYS A 79 -4.38 2.87 -9.54
CA LYS A 79 -5.47 1.90 -9.64
C LYS A 79 -5.92 1.35 -8.29
N LEU A 80 -5.21 1.68 -7.21
CA LEU A 80 -5.59 1.30 -5.85
C LEU A 80 -6.78 2.13 -5.34
N PRO A 81 -7.60 1.62 -4.39
CA PRO A 81 -8.62 2.42 -3.71
C PRO A 81 -8.02 3.66 -3.02
N ILE A 82 -8.79 4.75 -2.96
CA ILE A 82 -8.37 5.99 -2.28
C ILE A 82 -7.89 5.71 -0.85
N PRO A 83 -8.60 4.93 -0.02
CA PRO A 83 -8.12 4.67 1.33
C PRO A 83 -6.77 3.95 1.35
N LEU A 84 -6.57 2.99 0.45
CA LEU A 84 -5.31 2.25 0.37
C LEU A 84 -4.13 3.16 0.00
N ARG A 85 -4.33 4.12 -0.92
CA ARG A 85 -3.31 5.13 -1.23
C ARG A 85 -2.88 5.93 0.00
N HIS A 86 -3.83 6.33 0.85
CA HIS A 86 -3.52 7.03 2.11
C HIS A 86 -2.81 6.15 3.13
N ILE A 87 -3.19 4.88 3.25
CA ILE A 87 -2.53 3.90 4.12
C ILE A 87 -1.06 3.76 3.72
N ILE A 88 -0.79 3.51 2.44
CA ILE A 88 0.56 3.36 1.91
C ILE A 88 1.36 4.65 2.13
N LYS A 89 0.78 5.82 1.84
CA LYS A 89 1.43 7.11 2.11
C LYS A 89 1.86 7.28 3.56
N ARG A 90 0.98 6.94 4.51
CA ARG A 90 1.28 7.05 5.95
C ARG A 90 2.39 6.09 6.36
N PHE A 91 2.33 4.86 5.87
CA PHE A 91 3.37 3.86 6.13
C PHE A 91 4.73 4.33 5.63
N VAL A 92 4.81 4.73 4.34
CA VAL A 92 6.05 5.24 3.72
C VAL A 92 6.59 6.42 4.51
N LYS A 93 5.73 7.40 4.87
CA LYS A 93 6.14 8.55 5.67
C LYS A 93 6.74 8.15 7.03
N GLN A 94 6.16 7.15 7.71
CA GLN A 94 6.70 6.67 8.98
C GLN A 94 8.10 6.10 8.81
N GLN A 95 8.35 5.29 7.77
CA GLN A 95 9.67 4.69 7.55
C GLN A 95 10.74 5.74 7.18
N THR A 96 10.37 6.74 6.37
CA THR A 96 11.31 7.79 5.96
C THR A 96 11.57 8.87 7.01
N THR A 97 10.77 8.95 8.07
CA THR A 97 10.97 9.93 9.17
C THR A 97 11.85 9.35 10.29
N THR A 98 12.06 8.03 10.30
CA THR A 98 12.82 7.32 11.34
C THR A 98 14.21 6.86 10.85
N SER A 99 14.61 7.26 9.64
CA SER A 99 15.94 7.03 9.07
C SER A 99 16.84 8.26 9.22
#